data_AF-A9AXG5-F1
#
_entry.id   AF-A9AXG5-F1
#
_cell.length_a   1.000
_cell.length_b   1.000
_cell.length_c   1.000
_cell.angle_alpha   90.00
_cell.angle_beta   90.00
_cell.angle_gamma   90.00
#
_symmetry.space_group_name_H-M   'P 1'
#
loop_
_entity.id
_entity.type
_entity.pdbx_description
1 polymer ?
#
loop_
_entity_poly.entity_id
_entity_poly.type
_entity_poly.pdbx_seq_one_letter_code
_entity_poly.pdbx_strand_id
1 'polypeptide(L)'
;MAENPKQSGGRRIVSQAEAEAVTAKAGVSSVTRTKVGKPVGERLGLNRREFMAYATAGSLAVLTALGLGTMVSPNKDDDLVRELTGGGEWIPGGFAYPRIKAGQFGGKFTLARSGESYSVEEAPELNSTGKFFIVKVDKNKSEAENGIVPTNDNNVGVETGDGAYLIAIYQVCTHLGCLIPFQASQNRFICPCHGSTFERNSHYVLGPAPRNLDQFPVTLENGALVVDTGKKKTGLTHG
;
A
#
# COMPACT_ATOMS: atom_id res chain seq x y z
N MET A 1 17.61 -41.38 -81.78
CA MET A 1 17.21 -41.35 -80.36
C MET A 1 16.81 -42.76 -79.96
N ALA A 2 17.40 -43.28 -78.89
CA ALA A 2 17.19 -44.63 -78.38
C ALA A 2 16.30 -44.58 -77.13
N GLU A 3 15.30 -45.46 -77.05
CA GLU A 3 14.51 -45.68 -75.83
C GLU A 3 14.73 -47.12 -75.35
N ASN A 4 15.27 -47.24 -74.14
CA ASN A 4 15.66 -48.47 -73.46
C ASN A 4 14.52 -48.92 -72.52
N PRO A 5 14.01 -50.16 -72.61
CA PRO A 5 12.87 -50.60 -71.83
C PRO A 5 13.19 -50.77 -70.33
N LYS A 6 12.30 -50.23 -69.52
CA LYS A 6 12.34 -50.12 -68.05
C LYS A 6 12.46 -51.49 -67.38
N GLN A 7 13.48 -51.65 -66.52
CA GLN A 7 13.64 -52.78 -65.61
C GLN A 7 12.50 -52.79 -64.57
N SER A 8 11.78 -53.91 -64.48
CA SER A 8 10.70 -54.12 -63.53
C SER A 8 11.26 -54.30 -62.11
N GLY A 9 10.90 -53.37 -61.22
CA GLY A 9 11.27 -53.36 -59.81
C GLY A 9 10.56 -54.44 -58.99
N GLY A 10 10.99 -55.69 -59.14
CA GLY A 10 10.61 -56.77 -58.22
C GLY A 10 11.34 -56.63 -56.88
N ARG A 11 10.61 -56.32 -55.80
CA ARG A 11 11.11 -56.45 -54.42
C ARG A 11 11.37 -57.94 -54.15
N ARG A 12 12.63 -58.37 -54.11
CA ARG A 12 13.00 -59.66 -53.51
C ARG A 12 12.84 -59.55 -52.01
N ILE A 13 12.07 -60.45 -51.42
CA ILE A 13 11.99 -60.62 -49.97
C ILE A 13 13.26 -61.36 -49.57
N VAL A 14 14.20 -60.65 -48.95
CA VAL A 14 15.44 -61.22 -48.45
C VAL A 14 15.13 -61.98 -47.17
N SER A 15 15.59 -63.23 -47.06
CA SER A 15 15.44 -64.01 -45.84
C SER A 15 16.31 -63.45 -44.72
N GLN A 16 15.94 -63.64 -43.45
CA GLN A 16 16.74 -63.15 -42.32
C GLN A 16 18.19 -63.69 -42.38
N ALA A 17 18.39 -64.93 -42.84
CA ALA A 17 19.71 -65.52 -43.01
C ALA A 17 20.57 -64.79 -44.07
N GLU A 18 19.97 -64.32 -45.17
CA GLU A 18 20.69 -63.54 -46.18
C GLU A 18 21.00 -62.11 -45.70
N ALA A 19 20.11 -61.51 -44.91
CA ALA A 19 20.35 -60.21 -44.29
C ALA A 19 21.50 -60.26 -43.27
N GLU A 20 21.57 -61.35 -42.49
CA GLU A 20 22.65 -61.61 -41.52
C GLU A 20 23.98 -61.91 -42.21
N ALA A 21 23.96 -62.65 -43.32
CA ALA A 21 25.18 -62.93 -44.11
C ALA A 21 25.79 -61.66 -44.73
N VAL A 22 24.95 -60.71 -45.17
CA VAL A 22 25.41 -59.41 -45.71
C VAL A 22 25.99 -58.53 -44.61
N THR A 23 25.41 -58.54 -43.40
CA THR A 23 25.92 -57.77 -42.26
C THR A 23 27.23 -58.35 -41.69
N ALA A 24 27.40 -59.67 -41.70
CA ALA A 24 28.67 -60.32 -41.32
C ALA A 24 29.81 -60.00 -42.30
N LYS A 25 29.50 -59.94 -43.61
CA LYS A 25 30.50 -59.67 -44.66
C LYS A 25 30.88 -58.19 -44.79
N ALA A 26 30.00 -57.29 -44.33
CA ALA A 26 30.23 -55.84 -44.36
C ALA A 26 31.17 -55.33 -43.26
N GLY A 27 31.65 -56.20 -42.36
CA GLY A 27 32.59 -55.81 -41.30
C GLY A 27 32.05 -54.72 -40.35
N VAL A 28 30.74 -54.50 -40.35
CA VAL A 28 30.09 -53.54 -39.45
C VAL A 28 29.99 -54.20 -38.09
N SER A 29 31.04 -54.05 -37.30
CA SER A 29 30.97 -54.30 -35.86
C SER A 29 29.75 -53.56 -35.34
N SER A 30 28.78 -54.31 -34.79
CA SER A 30 27.63 -53.72 -34.11
C SER A 30 28.18 -52.66 -33.17
N VAL A 31 27.82 -51.40 -33.37
CA VAL A 31 28.17 -50.34 -32.43
C VAL A 31 27.58 -50.80 -31.11
N THR A 32 28.43 -51.31 -30.22
CA THR A 32 28.06 -51.56 -28.84
C THR A 32 27.50 -50.25 -28.38
N ARG A 33 26.17 -50.23 -28.17
CA ARG A 33 25.45 -49.09 -27.65
C ARG A 33 26.26 -48.62 -26.45
N THR A 34 26.98 -47.52 -26.60
CA THR A 34 27.63 -46.85 -25.49
C THR A 34 26.56 -46.79 -24.41
N LYS A 35 26.91 -47.19 -23.19
CA LYS A 35 26.02 -47.04 -22.02
C LYS A 35 25.73 -45.54 -21.91
N VAL A 36 24.75 -45.06 -22.68
CA VAL A 36 24.04 -43.82 -22.43
C VAL A 36 23.50 -44.08 -21.05
N GLY A 37 24.07 -43.39 -20.06
CA GLY A 37 23.69 -43.56 -18.67
C GLY A 37 22.18 -43.52 -18.57
N LYS A 38 21.62 -44.31 -17.64
CA LYS A 38 20.19 -44.45 -17.42
C LYS A 38 19.46 -43.11 -17.66
N PRO A 39 18.38 -43.08 -18.46
CA PRO A 39 17.64 -41.85 -18.71
C PRO A 39 17.27 -41.22 -17.36
N VAL A 40 17.29 -39.89 -17.28
CA VAL A 40 17.16 -39.15 -16.01
C VAL A 40 15.96 -39.62 -15.17
N GLY A 41 14.86 -40.03 -15.81
CA GLY A 41 13.70 -40.64 -15.14
C GLY A 41 14.06 -41.86 -14.28
N GLU A 42 14.91 -42.76 -14.75
CA GLU A 42 15.30 -43.97 -13.99
C GLU A 42 16.32 -43.66 -12.87
N ARG A 43 16.96 -42.49 -12.87
CA ARG A 43 17.78 -42.01 -11.74
C ARG A 43 16.95 -41.38 -10.62
N LEU A 44 15.73 -40.93 -10.95
CA LEU A 44 14.78 -40.31 -10.03
C LEU A 44 13.61 -41.25 -9.67
N GLY A 45 13.60 -42.49 -10.16
CA GLY A 45 12.50 -43.43 -9.96
C GLY A 45 11.20 -43.07 -10.71
N LEU A 46 11.26 -42.15 -11.67
CA LEU A 46 10.12 -41.62 -12.41
C LEU A 46 9.96 -42.28 -13.78
N ASN A 47 8.73 -42.63 -14.12
CA ASN A 47 8.37 -43.15 -15.43
C ASN A 47 8.41 -42.03 -16.50
N ARG A 48 8.57 -42.40 -17.78
CA ARG A 48 8.68 -41.42 -18.89
C ARG A 48 7.53 -40.41 -18.93
N ARG A 49 6.31 -40.85 -18.59
CA ARG A 49 5.12 -39.97 -18.54
C ARG A 49 5.19 -38.97 -17.39
N GLU A 50 5.67 -39.40 -16.23
CA GLU A 50 5.85 -38.56 -15.06
C GLU A 50 6.96 -37.54 -15.31
N PHE A 51 8.08 -37.96 -15.87
CA PHE A 51 9.15 -37.04 -16.25
C PHE A 51 8.65 -35.96 -17.23
N MET A 52 7.91 -36.36 -18.26
CA MET A 52 7.32 -35.38 -19.20
C MET A 52 6.31 -34.47 -18.52
N ALA A 53 5.48 -34.98 -17.61
CA ALA A 53 4.51 -34.18 -16.85
C ALA A 53 5.19 -33.17 -15.90
N TYR A 54 6.26 -33.57 -15.21
CA TYR A 54 7.03 -32.68 -14.35
C TYR A 54 7.80 -31.63 -15.15
N ALA A 55 8.40 -32.03 -16.28
CA ALA A 55 9.12 -31.10 -17.14
C ALA A 55 8.17 -30.02 -17.70
N THR A 56 7.00 -30.41 -18.23
CA THR A 56 6.03 -29.45 -18.77
C THR A 56 5.42 -28.57 -17.68
N ALA A 57 5.04 -29.14 -16.53
CA ALA A 57 4.50 -28.38 -15.41
C ALA A 57 5.53 -27.39 -14.83
N GLY A 58 6.79 -27.82 -14.67
CA GLY A 58 7.87 -26.97 -14.18
C GLY A 58 8.18 -25.81 -15.13
N SER A 59 8.29 -26.08 -16.43
CA SER A 59 8.50 -25.02 -17.43
C SER A 59 7.33 -24.03 -17.50
N LEU A 60 6.09 -24.52 -17.42
CA LEU A 60 4.91 -23.65 -17.42
C LEU A 60 4.88 -22.76 -16.17
N ALA A 61 5.16 -23.33 -14.99
CA ALA A 61 5.19 -22.59 -13.72
C ALA A 61 6.22 -21.44 -13.75
N VAL A 62 7.42 -21.71 -14.26
CA VAL A 62 8.50 -20.71 -14.39
C VAL A 62 8.11 -19.61 -15.38
N LEU A 63 7.54 -19.97 -16.53
CA LEU A 63 7.07 -18.99 -17.53
C LEU A 63 5.94 -18.12 -17.00
N THR A 64 4.97 -18.69 -16.28
CA THR A 64 3.89 -17.91 -15.66
C THR A 64 4.43 -16.97 -14.58
N ALA A 65 5.33 -17.45 -13.71
CA ALA A 65 5.88 -16.62 -12.63
C ALA A 65 6.72 -15.45 -13.16
N LEU A 66 7.58 -15.69 -14.16
CA LEU A 66 8.38 -14.64 -14.78
C LEU A 66 7.53 -13.66 -15.61
N GLY A 67 6.55 -14.17 -16.37
CA GLY A 67 5.67 -13.34 -17.21
C GLY A 67 4.75 -12.42 -16.39
N LEU A 68 4.17 -12.92 -15.30
CA LEU A 68 3.41 -12.09 -14.35
C LEU A 68 4.32 -11.10 -13.62
N GLY A 69 5.53 -11.53 -13.26
CA GLY A 69 6.52 -10.67 -12.61
C GLY A 69 6.89 -9.44 -13.46
N THR A 70 7.11 -9.61 -14.76
CA THR A 70 7.48 -8.49 -15.64
C THR A 70 6.28 -7.64 -16.08
N MET A 71 5.07 -8.21 -16.16
CA MET A 71 3.86 -7.42 -16.49
C MET A 71 3.36 -6.56 -15.31
N VAL A 72 3.55 -7.03 -14.07
CA VAL A 72 3.07 -6.30 -12.87
C VAL A 72 4.16 -5.40 -12.28
N SER A 73 5.43 -5.59 -12.66
CA SER A 73 6.53 -4.75 -12.18
C SER A 73 6.81 -3.63 -13.19
N PRO A 74 6.42 -2.37 -12.90
CA PRO A 74 6.77 -1.26 -13.75
C PRO A 74 8.29 -1.02 -13.75
N ASN A 75 8.81 -0.41 -14.81
CA ASN A 75 10.22 -0.10 -14.92
C ASN A 75 10.63 0.90 -13.83
N LYS A 76 11.56 0.51 -12.95
CA LYS A 76 12.06 1.35 -11.85
C LYS A 76 12.78 2.61 -12.32
N ASP A 77 13.29 2.59 -13.55
CA ASP A 77 14.04 3.69 -14.16
C ASP A 77 13.13 4.63 -14.98
N ASP A 78 11.81 4.38 -14.97
CA ASP A 78 10.81 5.27 -15.56
C ASP A 78 10.57 6.48 -14.65
N ASP A 79 10.70 7.69 -15.20
CA ASP A 79 10.55 8.94 -14.45
C ASP A 79 9.16 9.06 -13.81
N LEU A 80 8.09 8.54 -14.43
CA LEU A 80 6.75 8.54 -13.86
C LEU A 80 6.66 7.61 -12.64
N VAL A 81 7.29 6.45 -12.72
CA VAL A 81 7.36 5.49 -11.61
C VAL A 81 8.19 6.07 -10.47
N ARG A 82 9.27 6.79 -10.79
CA ARG A 82 10.13 7.46 -9.80
C ARG A 82 9.42 8.62 -9.11
N GLU A 83 8.62 9.39 -9.84
CA GLU A 83 7.80 10.48 -9.31
C GLU A 83 6.67 9.96 -8.41
N LEU A 84 5.98 8.88 -8.83
CA LEU A 84 4.91 8.25 -8.05
C LEU A 84 5.43 7.51 -6.81
N THR A 85 6.62 6.90 -6.88
CA THR A 85 7.21 6.14 -5.75
C THR A 85 8.05 7.00 -4.81
N GLY A 86 8.31 8.26 -5.16
CA GLY A 86 9.09 9.20 -4.34
C GLY A 86 10.55 8.75 -4.16
N GLY A 87 11.08 7.93 -5.08
CA GLY A 87 12.45 7.43 -5.04
C GLY A 87 12.77 6.41 -3.93
N GLY A 88 11.77 5.88 -3.22
CA GLY A 88 11.97 4.84 -2.22
C GLY A 88 12.07 3.43 -2.82
N GLU A 89 12.66 2.49 -2.08
CA GLU A 89 12.76 1.09 -2.50
C GLU A 89 11.37 0.51 -2.85
N TRP A 90 11.27 -0.14 -4.01
CA TRP A 90 10.03 -0.71 -4.53
C TRP A 90 9.75 -2.04 -3.83
N ILE A 91 8.74 -2.05 -2.97
CA ILE A 91 8.20 -3.27 -2.36
C ILE A 91 7.07 -3.76 -3.28
N PRO A 92 7.03 -5.06 -3.67
CA PRO A 92 5.91 -5.62 -4.43
C PRO A 92 4.59 -5.36 -3.69
N GLY A 93 3.62 -4.73 -4.36
CA GLY A 93 2.36 -4.28 -3.74
C GLY A 93 2.43 -2.91 -3.05
N GLY A 94 3.59 -2.27 -3.01
CA GLY A 94 3.82 -0.94 -2.44
C GLY A 94 3.00 0.18 -3.08
N PHE A 95 2.56 0.00 -4.34
CA PHE A 95 1.65 0.92 -5.03
C PHE A 95 0.21 0.86 -4.49
N ALA A 96 -0.17 -0.25 -3.84
CA ALA A 96 -1.45 -0.40 -3.17
C ALA A 96 -1.45 0.23 -1.77
N TYR A 97 -0.27 0.63 -1.25
CA TYR A 97 -0.15 1.36 0.01
C TYR A 97 -0.04 2.87 -0.27
N PRO A 98 -0.95 3.70 0.27
CA PRO A 98 -0.84 5.15 0.12
C PRO A 98 0.46 5.64 0.75
N ARG A 99 1.39 6.13 -0.08
CA ARG A 99 2.65 6.77 0.36
C ARG A 99 2.36 8.20 0.80
N ILE A 100 1.99 8.36 2.07
CA ILE A 100 1.71 9.66 2.67
C ILE A 100 3.04 10.39 2.92
N LYS A 101 3.28 11.50 2.20
CA LYS A 101 4.41 12.40 2.48
C LYS A 101 4.14 13.19 3.77
N ALA A 102 5.20 13.68 4.44
CA ALA A 102 5.05 14.67 5.51
C ALA A 102 4.29 15.90 4.95
N GLY A 103 3.28 16.38 5.69
CA GLY A 103 2.34 17.41 5.21
C GLY A 103 1.18 16.90 4.35
N GLN A 104 0.96 15.59 4.24
CA GLN A 104 -0.24 14.99 3.64
C GLN A 104 -1.07 14.18 4.67
N PHE A 105 -2.28 13.76 4.29
CA PHE A 105 -3.25 13.06 5.13
C PHE A 105 -2.62 11.90 5.90
N GLY A 106 -2.59 11.95 7.23
CA GLY A 106 -2.01 10.90 8.08
C GLY A 106 -0.53 11.08 8.42
N GLY A 107 0.08 12.20 8.02
CA GLY A 107 1.45 12.60 8.38
C GLY A 107 1.51 13.72 9.41
N LYS A 108 2.75 14.14 9.73
CA LYS A 108 3.01 15.35 10.53
C LYS A 108 2.88 16.61 9.68
N PHE A 109 2.25 17.64 10.24
CA PHE A 109 2.10 18.97 9.65
C PHE A 109 2.87 19.98 10.49
N THR A 110 3.92 20.56 9.93
CA THR A 110 4.64 21.67 10.56
C THR A 110 4.02 22.98 10.09
N LEU A 111 3.53 23.78 11.03
CA LEU A 111 2.91 25.06 10.76
C LEU A 111 3.96 26.17 10.75
N ALA A 112 3.74 27.18 9.90
CA ALA A 112 4.65 28.32 9.76
C ALA A 112 4.56 29.32 10.93
N ARG A 113 3.41 29.38 11.62
CA ARG A 113 3.22 30.20 12.83
C ARG A 113 3.75 29.45 14.05
N SER A 114 4.47 30.18 14.91
CA SER A 114 4.87 29.69 16.24
C SER A 114 3.66 29.66 17.17
N GLY A 115 3.66 28.74 18.15
CA GLY A 115 2.55 28.58 19.10
C GLY A 115 2.19 29.86 19.88
N GLU A 116 3.18 30.71 20.16
CA GLU A 116 3.01 31.95 20.93
C GLU A 116 2.19 33.02 20.19
N SER A 117 2.17 32.96 18.85
CA SER A 117 1.46 33.95 18.04
C SER A 117 -0.06 33.86 18.18
N TYR A 118 -0.61 32.72 18.58
CA TYR A 118 -2.06 32.51 18.70
C TYR A 118 -2.63 33.22 19.94
N SER A 119 -3.81 33.82 19.79
CA SER A 119 -4.58 34.44 20.89
C SER A 119 -5.84 33.63 21.21
N VAL A 120 -6.30 33.74 22.47
CA VAL A 120 -7.54 33.11 22.94
C VAL A 120 -8.77 33.80 22.32
N GLU A 121 -8.67 35.02 21.85
CA GLU A 121 -9.78 35.78 21.25
C GLU A 121 -9.83 35.65 19.72
N GLU A 122 -8.74 35.21 19.10
CA GLU A 122 -8.61 35.05 17.64
C GLU A 122 -9.47 33.88 17.14
N ALA A 123 -10.04 34.00 15.94
CA ALA A 123 -10.75 32.89 15.32
C ALA A 123 -9.80 31.70 15.06
N PRO A 124 -10.26 30.45 15.20
CA PRO A 124 -9.48 29.27 14.85
C PRO A 124 -8.91 29.33 13.43
N GLU A 125 -7.62 29.01 13.30
CA GLU A 125 -6.96 28.92 12.00
C GLU A 125 -7.28 27.58 11.35
N LEU A 126 -7.80 27.58 10.12
CA LEU A 126 -8.09 26.37 9.36
C LEU A 126 -6.88 25.95 8.53
N ASN A 127 -6.38 24.73 8.78
CA ASN A 127 -5.51 24.04 7.84
C ASN A 127 -6.35 23.17 6.89
N SER A 128 -6.55 23.64 5.65
CA SER A 128 -7.38 22.96 4.65
C SER A 128 -6.78 21.62 4.17
N THR A 129 -5.46 21.51 4.14
CA THR A 129 -4.73 20.30 3.73
C THR A 129 -4.88 19.17 4.75
N GLY A 130 -4.70 19.49 6.03
CA GLY A 130 -4.85 18.55 7.15
C GLY A 130 -6.29 18.41 7.67
N LYS A 131 -7.21 19.26 7.20
CA LYS A 131 -8.62 19.31 7.63
C LYS A 131 -8.76 19.46 9.15
N PHE A 132 -7.97 20.33 9.75
CA PHE A 132 -8.03 20.60 11.19
C PHE A 132 -7.96 22.10 11.47
N PHE A 133 -8.44 22.48 12.65
CA PHE A 133 -8.35 23.83 13.18
C PHE A 133 -7.33 23.90 14.30
N ILE A 134 -6.54 24.97 14.33
CA ILE A 134 -5.71 25.30 15.48
C ILE A 134 -6.47 26.28 16.36
N VAL A 135 -6.56 25.94 17.64
CA VAL A 135 -7.30 26.74 18.63
C VAL A 135 -6.45 26.91 19.88
N LYS A 136 -6.37 28.16 20.36
CA LYS A 136 -5.84 28.47 21.69
C LYS A 136 -7.01 28.61 22.68
N VAL A 137 -6.94 27.87 23.76
CA VAL A 137 -7.98 27.73 24.78
C VAL A 137 -7.38 28.03 26.16
N ASP A 138 -8.07 28.82 26.97
CA ASP A 138 -7.62 29.16 28.32
C ASP A 138 -7.74 27.95 29.26
N LYS A 139 -6.97 27.94 30.35
CA LYS A 139 -6.98 26.92 31.42
C LYS A 139 -7.82 27.34 32.63
N ASN A 140 -8.16 28.63 32.73
CA ASN A 140 -8.91 29.18 33.86
C ASN A 140 -10.44 29.25 33.62
N LYS A 141 -10.93 28.82 32.47
CA LYS A 141 -12.35 28.90 32.06
C LYS A 141 -13.02 27.54 32.00
N SER A 142 -13.88 27.17 32.97
CA SER A 142 -14.75 25.96 33.10
C SER A 142 -14.42 24.68 32.29
N GLU A 143 -14.62 23.46 32.80
CA GLU A 143 -14.35 22.21 32.04
C GLU A 143 -15.06 22.11 30.67
N ALA A 144 -16.13 22.87 30.44
CA ALA A 144 -16.80 23.05 29.15
C ALA A 144 -16.09 24.03 28.18
N GLU A 145 -15.21 24.91 28.69
CA GLU A 145 -14.42 25.91 27.96
C GLU A 145 -12.88 25.67 28.05
N ASN A 146 -12.43 24.84 28.99
CA ASN A 146 -11.03 24.56 29.31
C ASN A 146 -10.48 23.46 28.40
N GLY A 147 -9.32 23.74 27.84
CA GLY A 147 -8.70 23.04 26.71
C GLY A 147 -8.22 21.61 26.89
N ILE A 148 -8.87 20.81 27.74
CA ILE A 148 -8.54 19.40 27.88
C ILE A 148 -9.84 18.62 27.95
N VAL A 149 -10.41 18.29 26.80
CA VAL A 149 -11.24 17.09 26.76
C VAL A 149 -10.28 15.94 27.00
N PRO A 150 -10.43 15.15 28.07
CA PRO A 150 -9.63 13.95 28.26
C PRO A 150 -9.90 13.07 27.06
N THR A 151 -8.99 13.00 26.09
CA THR A 151 -9.08 11.90 25.14
C THR A 151 -8.78 10.63 25.94
N ASN A 152 -9.34 9.50 25.50
CA ASN A 152 -9.17 8.20 26.14
C ASN A 152 -7.69 7.80 26.42
N ASP A 153 -6.71 8.52 25.87
CA ASP A 153 -5.28 8.25 25.94
C ASP A 153 -4.39 9.44 26.40
N ASN A 154 -4.88 10.34 27.27
CA ASN A 154 -4.21 11.56 27.78
C ASN A 154 -4.16 12.77 26.82
N ASN A 155 -3.92 13.94 27.42
CA ASN A 155 -4.06 15.28 26.85
C ASN A 155 -3.26 15.47 25.56
N VAL A 156 -3.91 16.08 24.56
CA VAL A 156 -3.44 16.15 23.17
C VAL A 156 -2.88 17.53 22.81
N GLY A 157 -3.15 18.53 23.67
CA GLY A 157 -2.70 19.91 23.50
C GLY A 157 -1.36 20.22 24.17
N VAL A 158 -0.74 21.30 23.73
CA VAL A 158 0.52 21.83 24.30
C VAL A 158 0.21 23.03 25.19
N GLU A 159 0.74 23.04 26.42
CA GLU A 159 0.66 24.21 27.30
C GLU A 159 1.60 25.31 26.80
N THR A 160 1.06 26.52 26.67
CA THR A 160 1.80 27.74 26.36
C THR A 160 2.23 28.40 27.67
N GLY A 161 3.31 29.18 27.68
CA GLY A 161 3.85 29.84 28.88
C GLY A 161 2.84 30.72 29.65
N ASP A 162 1.77 31.14 28.98
CA ASP A 162 0.68 31.96 29.54
C ASP A 162 -0.35 31.13 30.35
N GLY A 163 -0.15 29.82 30.47
CA GLY A 163 -1.09 28.90 31.09
C GLY A 163 -2.26 28.47 30.20
N ALA A 164 -2.31 28.89 28.93
CA ALA A 164 -3.29 28.45 27.94
C ALA A 164 -2.83 27.17 27.20
N TYR A 165 -3.76 26.42 26.59
CA TYR A 165 -3.47 25.26 25.76
C TYR A 165 -3.67 25.54 24.27
N LEU A 166 -2.80 24.97 23.44
CA LEU A 166 -2.98 24.88 21.99
C LEU A 166 -3.46 23.49 21.62
N ILE A 167 -4.59 23.40 20.94
CA ILE A 167 -5.20 22.16 20.49
C ILE A 167 -5.42 22.17 18.98
N ALA A 168 -5.35 21.00 18.36
CA ALA A 168 -5.70 20.79 16.96
C ALA A 168 -7.00 19.98 16.88
N ILE A 169 -8.09 20.61 16.43
CA ILE A 169 -9.43 20.01 16.35
C ILE A 169 -9.67 19.52 14.93
N TYR A 170 -10.12 18.28 14.78
CA TYR A 170 -10.47 17.72 13.48
C TYR A 170 -11.75 18.36 12.93
N GLN A 171 -11.73 18.79 11.66
CA GLN A 171 -12.86 19.45 11.01
C GLN A 171 -14.07 18.51 10.77
N VAL A 172 -13.90 17.21 10.93
CA VAL A 172 -14.89 16.20 10.58
C VAL A 172 -15.87 15.98 11.73
N CYS A 173 -17.16 16.14 11.43
CA CYS A 173 -18.25 15.91 12.37
C CYS A 173 -18.33 14.45 12.79
N THR A 174 -18.47 14.22 14.09
CA THR A 174 -18.56 12.87 14.68
C THR A 174 -19.91 12.17 14.48
N HIS A 175 -20.90 12.85 13.88
CA HIS A 175 -22.16 12.25 13.46
C HIS A 175 -21.99 11.37 12.21
N LEU A 176 -21.80 12.00 11.04
CA LEU A 176 -21.71 11.33 9.73
C LEU A 176 -20.53 11.80 8.87
N GLY A 177 -19.60 12.57 9.45
CA GLY A 177 -18.37 12.95 8.76
C GLY A 177 -18.41 14.21 7.90
N CYS A 178 -19.46 15.05 8.00
CA CYS A 178 -19.49 16.36 7.34
C CYS A 178 -18.36 17.28 7.82
N LEU A 179 -17.83 18.13 6.94
CA LEU A 179 -16.89 19.18 7.33
C LEU A 179 -17.62 20.30 8.07
N ILE A 180 -17.10 20.70 9.23
CA ILE A 180 -17.71 21.71 10.10
C ILE A 180 -16.97 23.05 9.93
N PRO A 181 -17.68 24.15 9.64
CA PRO A 181 -17.12 25.50 9.70
C PRO A 181 -17.12 26.03 11.15
N PHE A 182 -16.23 26.98 11.42
CA PHE A 182 -16.27 27.78 12.63
C PHE A 182 -17.15 29.02 12.42
N GLN A 183 -18.12 29.23 13.31
CA GLN A 183 -19.04 30.36 13.28
C GLN A 183 -18.58 31.42 14.28
N ALA A 184 -17.91 32.47 13.80
CA ALA A 184 -17.35 33.53 14.64
C ALA A 184 -18.42 34.28 15.46
N SER A 185 -19.63 34.46 14.92
CA SER A 185 -20.72 35.17 15.62
C SER A 185 -21.21 34.45 16.89
N GLN A 186 -21.00 33.14 16.99
CA GLN A 186 -21.43 32.33 18.14
C GLN A 186 -20.25 31.70 18.87
N ASN A 187 -19.01 31.96 18.42
CA ASN A 187 -17.79 31.34 18.93
C ASN A 187 -17.85 29.81 19.00
N ARG A 188 -18.48 29.17 18.01
CA ARG A 188 -18.82 27.73 18.02
C ARG A 188 -18.59 27.08 16.65
N PHE A 189 -18.38 25.77 16.66
CA PHE A 189 -18.39 24.93 15.46
C PHE A 189 -19.80 24.41 15.22
N ILE A 190 -20.43 24.79 14.12
CA ILE A 190 -21.83 24.42 13.83
C ILE A 190 -21.88 23.61 12.54
N CYS A 191 -22.27 22.34 12.66
CA CYS A 191 -22.36 21.44 11.52
C CYS A 191 -23.58 21.80 10.63
N PRO A 192 -23.39 22.12 9.34
CA PRO A 192 -24.49 22.51 8.46
C PRO A 192 -25.41 21.36 8.07
N CYS A 193 -24.99 20.11 8.30
CA CYS A 193 -25.76 18.93 7.88
C CYS A 193 -26.98 18.67 8.79
N HIS A 194 -26.78 18.68 10.12
CA HIS A 194 -27.84 18.36 11.09
C HIS A 194 -27.77 19.21 12.37
N GLY A 195 -27.02 20.32 12.35
CA GLY A 195 -26.98 21.28 13.45
C GLY A 195 -26.16 20.86 14.68
N SER A 196 -25.39 19.77 14.61
CA SER A 196 -24.47 19.42 15.70
C SER A 196 -23.54 20.58 16.00
N THR A 197 -23.62 21.09 17.23
CA THR A 197 -22.88 22.26 17.68
C THR A 197 -21.85 21.85 18.72
N PHE A 198 -20.64 22.38 18.56
CA PHE A 198 -19.53 22.14 19.45
C PHE A 198 -18.93 23.48 19.89
N GLU A 199 -18.42 23.49 21.12
CA GLU A 199 -17.67 24.60 21.67
C GLU A 199 -16.28 24.70 21.03
N ARG A 200 -15.64 25.85 21.27
CA ARG A 200 -14.31 26.15 20.76
C ARG A 200 -13.24 25.16 21.24
N ASN A 201 -13.46 24.49 22.37
CA ASN A 201 -12.57 23.48 22.92
C ASN A 201 -12.88 22.03 22.46
N SER A 202 -13.69 21.82 21.42
CA SER A 202 -14.19 20.53 20.90
C SER A 202 -15.38 19.90 21.64
N HIS A 203 -15.79 20.45 22.78
CA HIS A 203 -16.87 19.91 23.59
C HIS A 203 -18.22 19.98 22.85
N TYR A 204 -19.00 18.91 22.94
CA TYR A 204 -20.33 18.86 22.32
C TYR A 204 -21.34 19.69 23.13
N VAL A 205 -22.21 20.42 22.41
CA VAL A 205 -23.27 21.24 23.02
C VAL A 205 -24.65 20.66 22.73
N LEU A 206 -24.97 20.45 21.45
CA LEU A 206 -26.30 19.99 21.03
C LEU A 206 -26.25 19.32 19.65
N GLY A 207 -27.26 18.50 19.33
CA GLY A 207 -27.49 17.86 18.04
C GLY A 207 -27.38 16.33 18.06
N PRO A 208 -27.33 15.68 16.89
CA PRO A 208 -27.31 14.21 16.81
C PRO A 208 -25.91 13.57 16.91
N ALA A 209 -24.85 14.37 17.06
CA ALA A 209 -23.50 13.82 17.19
C ALA A 209 -23.39 13.03 18.52
N PRO A 210 -22.80 11.83 18.57
CA PRO A 210 -22.76 11.01 19.79
C PRO A 210 -21.58 11.31 20.74
N ARG A 211 -20.67 12.21 20.33
CA ARG A 211 -19.40 12.46 21.03
C ARG A 211 -18.77 13.80 20.62
N ASN A 212 -17.83 14.27 21.45
CA ASN A 212 -17.01 15.47 21.21
C ASN A 212 -16.17 15.34 19.92
N LEU A 213 -15.69 16.47 19.37
CA LEU A 213 -14.86 16.44 18.16
C LEU A 213 -13.52 15.72 18.42
N ASP A 214 -13.04 15.04 17.38
CA ASP A 214 -11.73 14.40 17.39
C ASP A 214 -10.61 15.45 17.41
N GLN A 215 -9.47 15.09 17.99
CA GLN A 215 -8.31 15.97 18.08
C GLN A 215 -7.05 15.29 17.57
N PHE A 216 -6.03 16.08 17.24
CA PHE A 216 -4.73 15.60 16.81
C PHE A 216 -3.62 16.04 17.77
N PRO A 217 -2.67 15.14 18.11
CA PRO A 217 -1.52 15.47 18.95
C PRO A 217 -0.75 16.66 18.39
N VAL A 218 -0.53 17.63 19.26
CA VAL A 218 0.26 18.82 18.96
C VAL A 218 1.58 18.73 19.74
N THR A 219 2.68 19.07 19.09
CA THR A 219 4.01 19.17 19.70
C THR A 219 4.70 20.44 19.24
N LEU A 220 5.60 20.98 20.07
CA LEU A 220 6.49 22.06 19.67
C LEU A 220 7.86 21.47 19.33
N GLU A 221 8.25 21.54 18.07
CA GLU A 221 9.58 21.11 17.59
C GLU A 221 10.32 22.34 17.06
N ASN A 222 11.47 22.71 17.65
CA ASN A 222 12.30 23.85 17.24
C ASN A 222 11.57 25.20 17.15
N GLY A 223 10.56 25.44 18.00
CA GLY A 223 9.75 26.66 17.99
C GLY A 223 8.61 26.66 16.96
N ALA A 224 8.51 25.62 16.12
CA ALA A 224 7.40 25.43 15.19
C ALA A 224 6.34 24.49 15.79
N LEU A 225 5.07 24.78 15.50
CA LEU A 225 3.94 23.95 15.91
C LEU A 225 3.80 22.77 14.95
N VAL A 226 3.85 21.55 15.48
CA VAL A 226 3.74 20.31 14.71
C VAL A 226 2.48 19.56 15.12
N VAL A 227 1.65 19.18 14.14
CA VAL A 227 0.42 18.42 14.35
C VAL A 227 0.53 17.05 13.70
N ASP A 228 0.34 15.98 14.47
CA ASP A 228 0.37 14.60 13.97
C ASP A 228 -1.04 14.12 13.60
N THR A 229 -1.38 14.19 12.31
CA THR A 229 -2.70 13.72 11.82
C THR A 229 -2.80 12.20 11.70
N GLY A 230 -1.68 11.48 11.80
CA GLY A 230 -1.64 10.01 11.78
C GLY A 230 -2.15 9.39 13.08
N LYS A 231 -2.16 10.18 14.18
CA LYS A 231 -2.56 9.72 15.51
C LYS A 231 -3.82 10.42 16.00
N LYS A 232 -4.92 10.25 15.27
CA LYS A 232 -6.23 10.79 15.66
C LYS A 232 -6.63 10.34 17.06
N LYS A 233 -6.98 11.28 17.93
CA LYS A 233 -7.49 11.04 19.27
C LYS A 233 -8.99 11.23 19.30
N THR A 234 -9.68 10.23 19.82
CA THR A 234 -11.14 10.15 19.76
C THR A 234 -11.73 11.01 20.87
N GLY A 235 -12.62 11.93 20.50
CA GLY A 235 -13.37 12.72 21.49
C GLY A 235 -14.30 11.84 22.33
N LEU A 236 -14.44 12.16 23.62
CA LEU A 236 -15.30 11.43 24.55
C LEU A 236 -16.77 11.46 24.12
N THR A 237 -17.47 10.35 24.37
CA THR A 237 -18.93 10.29 24.27
C THR A 237 -19.54 11.17 25.34
N HIS A 238 -20.48 12.04 24.95
CA HIS A 238 -21.35 12.69 25.92
C HIS A 238 -22.49 11.71 26.22
N GLY A 239 -22.78 11.53 27.50
CA GLY A 239 -23.82 10.63 28.00
C GLY A 239 -25.15 11.34 28.13
#